data_AF-A0A0W8CK86-F1
#
_entry.id   AF-A0A0W8CK86-F1
#
_cell.length_a   1.000
_cell.length_b   1.000
_cell.length_c   1.000
_cell.angle_alpha   90.00
_cell.angle_beta   90.00
_cell.angle_gamma   90.00
#
_symmetry.space_group_name_H-M   'P 1'
#
loop_
_entity.id
_entity.type
_entity.pdbx_description
1 polymer ?
#
loop_
_entity_poly.entity_id
_entity_poly.type
_entity_poly.pdbx_seq_one_letter_code
_entity_poly.pdbx_strand_id
1 'polypeptide(L)'
;MFRLINVLMSKEFVNRLIEVTWKNFDRQDLDNVNSSEKAQFWRDVEDKYGRDEDCGGRISDDNAFTSINPELNVPHSATKLEELRSEVRSFFSIYEANFRMSGTHSREFKTFCQGHIDVLCLWYWLQVAMFLVVLCM
;
A
#
# COMPACT_ATOMS: atom_id res chain seq x y z
N MET A 1 3.36 1.72 8.77
CA MET A 1 2.29 1.68 7.75
C MET A 1 2.51 2.67 6.60
N PHE A 2 2.56 3.99 6.84
CA PHE A 2 2.69 5.01 5.78
C PHE A 2 3.92 4.83 4.89
N ARG A 3 5.10 4.63 5.48
CA ARG A 3 6.34 4.35 4.75
C ARG A 3 6.21 3.11 3.86
N LEU A 4 5.59 2.04 4.35
CA LEU A 4 5.34 0.83 3.56
C LEU A 4 4.43 1.12 2.37
N ILE A 5 3.34 1.88 2.57
CA ILE A 5 2.45 2.30 1.47
C ILE A 5 3.22 3.10 0.43
N ASN A 6 4.05 4.06 0.85
CA ASN A 6 4.89 4.85 -0.05
C ASN A 6 5.89 3.99 -0.84
N VAL A 7 6.56 3.02 -0.18
CA VAL A 7 7.47 2.06 -0.84
C VAL A 7 6.72 1.28 -1.91
N LEU A 8 5.58 0.68 -1.54
CA LEU A 8 4.77 -0.17 -2.42
C LEU A 8 4.18 0.59 -3.61
N MET A 9 3.81 1.86 -3.41
CA MET A 9 3.23 2.71 -4.44
C MET A 9 4.26 3.50 -5.23
N SER A 10 5.55 3.37 -4.88
CA SER A 10 6.62 3.95 -5.69
C SER A 10 6.65 3.31 -7.08
N LYS A 11 7.12 4.08 -8.08
CA LYS A 11 7.22 3.64 -9.48
C LYS A 11 7.94 2.29 -9.65
N GLU A 12 8.88 2.00 -8.76
CA GLU A 12 9.68 0.77 -8.77
C GLU A 12 8.86 -0.47 -8.35
N PHE A 13 7.94 -0.33 -7.41
CA PHE A 13 7.26 -1.48 -6.78
C PHE A 13 5.81 -1.64 -7.20
N VAL A 14 5.12 -0.59 -7.66
CA VAL A 14 3.68 -0.66 -7.96
C VAL A 14 3.35 -1.72 -9.03
N ASN A 15 4.14 -1.79 -10.11
CA ASN A 15 3.92 -2.78 -11.18
C ASN A 15 4.25 -4.20 -10.71
N ARG A 16 5.37 -4.36 -9.99
CA ARG A 16 5.78 -5.65 -9.42
C ARG A 16 4.76 -6.17 -8.40
N LEU A 17 4.17 -5.27 -7.60
CA LEU A 17 3.11 -5.59 -6.66
C LEU A 17 1.87 -6.12 -7.38
N ILE A 18 1.49 -5.52 -8.52
CA ILE A 18 0.38 -6.01 -9.35
C ILE A 18 0.69 -7.40 -9.88
N GLU A 19 1.88 -7.62 -10.45
CA GLU A 19 2.31 -8.91 -10.99
C GLU A 19 2.28 -10.02 -9.93
N VAL A 20 2.88 -9.75 -8.76
CA VAL A 20 2.92 -10.69 -7.62
C VAL A 20 1.54 -10.88 -7.00
N THR A 21 0.63 -9.91 -7.06
CA THR A 21 -0.73 -10.06 -6.51
C THR A 21 -1.69 -10.73 -7.49
N TRP A 22 -1.46 -10.58 -8.80
CA TRP A 22 -2.33 -11.09 -9.87
C TRP A 22 -1.97 -12.51 -10.32
N LYS A 23 -0.69 -12.88 -10.26
CA LYS A 23 -0.31 -14.29 -10.37
C LYS A 23 -0.91 -15.04 -9.18
N ASN A 24 -1.95 -15.83 -9.42
CA ASN A 24 -2.32 -16.91 -8.52
C ASN A 24 -1.14 -17.88 -8.52
N PHE A 25 -0.23 -17.74 -7.55
CA PHE A 25 0.92 -18.63 -7.40
C PHE A 25 0.39 -20.06 -7.25
N ASP A 26 0.80 -20.93 -8.18
CA ASP A 26 0.37 -22.32 -8.25
C ASP A 26 1.03 -23.11 -7.11
N ARG A 27 0.53 -24.31 -6.81
CA ARG A 27 1.01 -25.15 -5.69
C ARG A 27 2.53 -25.41 -5.70
N GLN A 28 3.21 -25.27 -6.84
CA GLN A 28 4.66 -25.41 -6.96
C GLN A 28 5.46 -24.26 -6.32
N ASP A 29 4.93 -23.04 -6.24
CA ASP A 29 5.60 -21.92 -5.56
C ASP A 29 5.61 -22.08 -4.03
N LEU A 30 4.71 -22.92 -3.49
CA LEU A 30 4.67 -23.27 -2.07
C LEU A 30 5.80 -24.23 -1.67
N ASP A 31 6.38 -24.99 -2.60
CA ASP A 31 7.45 -25.96 -2.30
C ASP A 31 8.84 -25.32 -2.25
N ASN A 32 9.01 -24.12 -2.82
CA ASN A 32 10.30 -23.41 -2.88
C ASN A 32 10.20 -21.99 -2.31
N VAL A 33 9.63 -21.88 -1.10
CA VAL A 33 9.26 -20.64 -0.40
C VAL A 33 10.36 -19.57 -0.40
N ASN A 34 11.63 -19.94 -0.31
CA ASN A 34 12.76 -18.99 -0.23
C ASN A 34 13.21 -18.42 -1.59
N SER A 35 12.73 -18.99 -2.70
CA SER A 35 13.17 -18.69 -4.08
C SER A 35 12.05 -18.11 -4.95
N SER A 36 10.82 -18.02 -4.43
CA SER A 36 9.67 -17.53 -5.20
C SER A 36 9.81 -16.06 -5.57
N GLU A 37 9.22 -15.66 -6.70
CA GLU A 37 9.15 -14.25 -7.13
C GLU A 37 8.54 -13.36 -6.03
N LYS A 38 7.59 -13.90 -5.27
CA LYS A 38 6.96 -13.23 -4.12
C LYS A 38 7.94 -13.02 -2.97
N ALA A 39 8.73 -14.02 -2.59
CA ALA A 39 9.72 -13.90 -1.54
C ALA A 39 10.82 -12.89 -1.93
N GLN A 40 11.25 -12.92 -3.20
CA GLN A 40 12.20 -11.92 -3.70
C GLN A 40 11.61 -10.51 -3.69
N PHE A 41 10.36 -10.35 -4.11
CA PHE A 41 9.66 -9.06 -4.03
C PHE A 41 9.67 -8.49 -2.61
N TRP A 42 9.32 -9.29 -1.59
CA TRP A 42 9.29 -8.79 -0.21
C TRP A 42 10.67 -8.51 0.38
N ARG A 43 11.72 -9.24 -0.05
CA ARG A 43 13.11 -8.90 0.31
C ARG A 43 13.53 -7.54 -0.25
N ASP A 44 13.19 -7.26 -1.49
CA ASP A 44 13.50 -5.97 -2.11
C ASP A 44 12.69 -4.82 -1.47
N VAL A 45 11.44 -5.09 -1.07
CA VAL A 45 10.61 -4.14 -0.31
C VAL A 45 11.23 -3.86 1.06
N GLU A 46 11.70 -4.89 1.79
CA GLU A 46 12.40 -4.73 3.07
C GLU A 46 13.65 -3.86 2.93
N ASP A 47 14.47 -4.16 1.92
CA ASP A 47 15.70 -3.43 1.63
C ASP A 47 15.43 -1.95 1.31
N LYS A 48 14.44 -1.65 0.46
CA LYS A 48 14.04 -0.26 0.19
C LYS A 48 13.38 0.41 1.39
N TYR A 49 12.56 -0.32 2.15
CA TYR A 49 11.92 0.20 3.35
C TYR A 49 12.96 0.63 4.39
N GLY A 50 14.08 -0.11 4.49
CA GLY A 50 15.22 0.22 5.33
C GLY A 50 16.00 1.47 4.89
N ARG A 51 16.05 1.76 3.58
CA ARG A 51 16.69 2.97 3.02
C ARG A 51 15.78 4.20 3.13
N ASP A 52 16.38 5.37 3.38
CA ASP A 52 15.63 6.57 3.78
C ASP A 52 15.31 7.57 2.66
N GLU A 53 15.91 7.42 1.49
CA GLU A 53 16.11 8.58 0.61
C GLU A 53 14.87 9.03 -0.19
N ASP A 54 13.81 8.23 -0.33
CA ASP A 54 12.67 8.57 -1.21
C ASP A 54 11.26 8.21 -0.69
N CYS A 55 11.15 7.57 0.47
CA CYS A 55 9.88 7.00 0.94
C CYS A 55 9.20 7.83 2.05
N GLY A 56 9.81 8.94 2.47
CA GLY A 56 9.29 9.87 3.48
C GLY A 56 8.32 10.94 2.94
N GLY A 57 8.10 11.00 1.61
CA GLY A 57 7.24 12.01 1.01
C GLY A 57 5.78 11.93 1.47
N ARG A 58 5.14 13.09 1.68
CA ARG A 58 3.68 13.17 1.84
C ARG A 58 3.02 13.05 0.47
N ILE A 59 2.02 12.18 0.38
CA ILE A 59 1.21 12.06 -0.83
C ILE A 59 0.23 13.24 -0.99
N SER A 60 -0.23 13.83 0.10
CA SER A 60 -1.27 14.87 0.11
C SER A 60 -1.06 15.85 1.25
N ASP A 61 -1.46 17.10 1.03
CA ASP A 61 -1.46 18.18 2.03
C ASP A 61 -2.67 18.10 2.99
N ASP A 62 -3.46 17.02 2.92
CA ASP A 62 -4.57 16.78 3.85
C ASP A 62 -4.07 16.85 5.32
N ASN A 63 -4.80 17.62 6.13
CA ASN A 63 -4.50 17.81 7.55
C ASN A 63 -4.38 16.49 8.33
N ALA A 64 -5.03 15.42 7.87
CA ALA A 64 -4.90 14.08 8.42
C ALA A 64 -3.45 13.59 8.50
N PHE A 65 -2.57 14.08 7.61
CA PHE A 65 -1.16 13.70 7.54
C PHE A 65 -0.20 14.65 8.26
N THR A 66 -0.67 15.79 8.78
CA THR A 66 0.19 16.83 9.35
C THR A 66 0.98 16.42 10.58
N SER A 67 0.44 15.50 11.40
CA SER A 67 1.09 14.96 12.60
C SER A 67 1.84 13.66 12.36
N ILE A 68 1.77 13.10 11.14
CA ILE A 68 2.44 11.85 10.79
C ILE A 68 3.87 12.17 10.35
N ASN A 69 4.84 11.54 11.02
CA ASN A 69 6.23 11.55 10.62
C ASN A 69 6.58 10.21 9.90
N PRO A 70 6.58 10.17 8.56
CA PRO A 70 6.96 8.98 7.79
C PRO A 70 8.48 8.67 7.81
N GLU A 71 9.31 9.59 8.32
CA GLU A 71 10.76 9.38 8.52
C GLU A 71 11.04 8.51 9.75
N LEU A 72 10.06 8.28 10.63
CA LEU A 72 10.21 7.36 11.75
C LEU A 72 10.29 5.91 11.24
N ASN A 73 11.51 5.46 10.99
CA ASN A 73 11.79 4.11 10.50
C ASN A 73 11.87 3.12 11.67
N VAL A 74 10.82 2.30 11.82
CA VAL A 74 10.87 1.08 12.64
C VAL A 74 11.22 -0.08 11.73
N PRO A 75 12.39 -0.75 11.91
CA PRO A 75 12.78 -1.88 11.09
C PRO A 75 11.76 -3.02 11.17
N HIS A 76 11.41 -3.58 10.02
CA HIS A 76 10.49 -4.72 9.90
C HIS A 76 11.04 -5.71 8.89
N SER A 77 10.88 -7.00 9.17
CA SER A 77 11.24 -8.06 8.23
C SER A 77 10.29 -8.09 7.03
N ALA A 78 10.73 -8.65 5.91
CA ALA A 78 9.90 -8.92 4.73
C ALA A 78 8.54 -9.55 5.08
N THR A 79 8.54 -10.58 5.94
CA THR A 79 7.32 -11.24 6.42
C THR A 79 6.41 -10.27 7.17
N LYS A 80 6.98 -9.42 8.04
CA LYS A 80 6.18 -8.46 8.80
C LYS A 80 5.58 -7.38 7.90
N LEU A 81 6.33 -6.93 6.90
CA LEU A 81 5.85 -5.97 5.90
C LEU A 81 4.71 -6.56 5.05
N GLU A 82 4.78 -7.85 4.72
CA GLU A 82 3.68 -8.55 4.05
C GLU A 82 2.40 -8.59 4.91
N GLU A 83 2.52 -8.94 6.19
CA GLU A 83 1.39 -8.93 7.14
C GLU A 83 0.74 -7.55 7.23
N LEU A 84 1.55 -6.51 7.41
CA LEU A 84 1.09 -5.12 7.50
C LEU A 84 0.37 -4.69 6.21
N ARG A 85 0.87 -5.09 5.04
CA ARG A 85 0.18 -4.85 3.77
C ARG A 85 -1.16 -5.58 3.70
N SER A 86 -1.23 -6.82 4.17
CA SER A 86 -2.47 -7.60 4.19
C SER A 86 -3.53 -6.97 5.10
N GLU A 87 -3.10 -6.50 6.27
CA GLU A 87 -3.94 -5.80 7.24
C GLU A 87 -4.56 -4.53 6.63
N VAL A 88 -3.75 -3.62 6.09
CA VAL A 88 -4.25 -2.39 5.44
C VAL A 88 -5.21 -2.71 4.29
N ARG A 89 -4.90 -3.73 3.48
CA ARG A 89 -5.76 -4.16 2.37
C ARG A 89 -7.11 -4.68 2.85
N SER A 90 -7.15 -5.38 3.99
CA SER A 90 -8.40 -5.90 4.56
C SER A 90 -9.31 -4.75 5.02
N PHE A 91 -8.77 -3.77 5.75
CA PHE A 91 -9.50 -2.57 6.15
C PHE A 91 -9.96 -1.75 4.95
N PHE A 92 -9.09 -1.58 3.95
CA PHE A 92 -9.45 -0.92 2.70
C PHE A 92 -10.66 -1.57 2.02
N SER A 93 -10.67 -2.90 1.92
CA SER A 93 -11.77 -3.64 1.27
C SER A 93 -13.09 -3.44 2.00
N ILE A 94 -13.07 -3.42 3.35
CA ILE A 94 -14.25 -3.17 4.18
C ILE A 94 -14.76 -1.74 3.98
N TYR A 95 -13.89 -0.74 4.07
CA TYR A 95 -14.28 0.66 3.95
C TYR A 95 -14.69 1.05 2.54
N GLU A 96 -14.05 0.49 1.51
CA GLU A 96 -14.46 0.66 0.11
C GLU A 96 -15.85 0.07 -0.14
N ALA A 97 -16.13 -1.14 0.36
CA ALA A 97 -17.45 -1.75 0.23
C ALA A 97 -18.53 -0.88 0.91
N ASN A 98 -18.28 -0.41 2.13
CA ASN A 98 -19.18 0.48 2.85
C ASN A 98 -19.37 1.82 2.12
N PHE A 99 -18.30 2.40 1.58
CA PHE A 99 -18.35 3.61 0.78
C PHE A 99 -19.23 3.42 -0.47
N ARG A 100 -19.04 2.34 -1.22
CA ARG A 100 -19.84 2.00 -2.40
C ARG A 100 -21.32 1.77 -2.07
N MET A 101 -21.61 1.06 -0.98
CA MET A 101 -22.99 0.79 -0.54
C MET A 101 -23.72 2.04 -0.03
N SER A 102 -22.99 3.05 0.45
CA SER A 102 -23.59 4.29 0.99
C SER A 102 -24.37 5.11 -0.06
N GLY A 103 -24.25 4.77 -1.35
CA GLY A 103 -25.19 5.15 -2.40
C GLY A 103 -25.14 6.60 -2.87
N THR A 104 -24.96 7.58 -1.99
CA THR A 104 -24.68 9.01 -2.24
C THR A 104 -24.97 9.75 -0.93
N HIS A 105 -24.02 10.55 -0.43
CA HIS A 105 -24.19 11.83 0.31
C HIS A 105 -22.94 12.24 1.09
N SER A 106 -22.07 11.30 1.47
CA SER A 106 -20.70 11.64 1.87
C SER A 106 -19.79 11.57 0.65
N ARG A 107 -19.27 12.71 0.20
CA ARG A 107 -18.29 12.78 -0.90
C ARG A 107 -16.87 12.41 -0.47
N GLU A 108 -16.65 12.15 0.82
CA GLU A 108 -15.31 12.06 1.39
C GLU A 108 -15.08 10.68 2.01
N PHE A 109 -14.35 9.82 1.29
CA PHE A 109 -13.90 8.49 1.75
C PHE A 109 -13.31 8.54 3.18
N LYS A 110 -12.64 9.65 3.54
CA LYS A 110 -12.13 9.96 4.88
C LYS A 110 -13.13 9.73 6.02
N THR A 111 -14.41 10.04 5.82
CA THR A 111 -15.45 9.82 6.84
C THR A 111 -15.73 8.34 7.11
N PHE A 112 -15.42 7.46 6.16
CA PHE A 112 -15.59 6.01 6.31
C PHE A 112 -14.37 5.34 6.94
N CYS A 113 -13.19 5.97 6.87
CA CYS A 113 -11.96 5.40 7.41
C CYS A 113 -11.93 5.30 8.94
N GLN A 114 -12.89 5.88 9.68
CA GLN A 114 -13.00 5.76 11.16
C GLN A 114 -11.68 6.04 11.93
N GLY A 115 -10.81 6.92 11.42
CA GLY A 115 -9.50 7.20 12.02
C GLY A 115 -8.34 6.32 11.53
N HIS A 116 -8.58 5.36 10.64
CA HIS A 116 -7.55 4.61 9.91
C HIS A 116 -6.94 5.47 8.80
N ILE A 117 -6.06 6.38 9.20
CA ILE A 117 -5.39 7.35 8.32
C ILE A 117 -4.46 6.66 7.32
N ASP A 118 -3.94 5.48 7.66
CA ASP A 118 -3.17 4.61 6.77
C ASP A 118 -4.00 4.09 5.59
N VAL A 119 -5.26 3.72 5.82
CA VAL A 119 -6.19 3.32 4.75
C VAL A 119 -6.57 4.52 3.88
N LEU A 120 -6.72 5.70 4.49
CA LEU A 120 -6.91 6.95 3.75
C LEU A 120 -5.70 7.28 2.86
N CYS A 121 -4.48 7.08 3.35
CA CYS A 121 -3.26 7.24 2.56
C CYS A 121 -3.25 6.32 1.33
N LEU A 122 -3.61 5.05 1.53
CA LEU A 122 -3.75 4.09 0.43
C LEU A 122 -4.79 4.55 -0.61
N TRP A 123 -5.94 5.07 -0.16
CA TRP A 123 -6.96 5.60 -1.06
C TRP A 123 -6.45 6.78 -1.90
N TYR A 124 -5.75 7.74 -1.30
CA TYR A 124 -5.13 8.84 -2.05
C TYR A 124 -4.14 8.34 -3.11
N TRP A 125 -3.30 7.34 -2.77
CA TRP A 125 -2.39 6.72 -3.73
C TRP A 125 -3.12 6.09 -4.90
N LEU A 126 -4.24 5.40 -4.64
CA LEU A 126 -5.04 4.80 -5.70
C LEU A 126 -5.72 5.84 -6.59
N GLN A 127 -6.16 6.97 -6.05
CA GLN A 127 -6.66 8.07 -6.87
C GLN A 127 -5.55 8.59 -7.80
N VAL A 128 -4.37 8.89 -7.27
CA VAL A 128 -3.21 9.37 -8.07
C VAL A 128 -2.75 8.33 -9.10
N ALA A 129 -2.66 7.06 -8.72
CA ALA A 129 -2.26 5.97 -9.62
C ALA A 129 -3.29 5.75 -10.74
N MET A 130 -4.59 5.84 -10.42
CA MET A 130 -5.67 5.76 -11.41
C MET A 130 -5.64 6.95 -12.38
N PHE A 131 -5.29 8.15 -11.89
CA PHE A 131 -5.01 9.30 -12.76
C PHE A 131 -3.79 9.09 -13.65
N LEU A 132 -2.70 8.53 -13.14
CA LEU A 132 -1.47 8.25 -13.91
C LEU A 132 -1.69 7.19 -14.99
N VAL A 133 -2.49 6.16 -14.73
CA VAL A 133 -2.86 5.14 -15.74
C VAL A 133 -3.74 5.73 -16.84
N VAL A 134 -4.68 6.63 -16.49
CA VAL A 134 -5.55 7.30 -17.47
C VAL A 134 -4.81 8.37 -18.30
N LEU A 135 -3.79 9.05 -17.73
CA LEU A 135 -2.97 10.04 -18.43
C LEU A 135 -1.88 9.42 -19.33
N CYS A 136 -1.58 8.13 -19.19
CA CYS A 136 -0.61 7.41 -20.01
C CYS A 136 -1.26 6.57 -21.14
N MET A 137 -2.58 6.67 -21.33
CA MET A 137 -3.31 6.13 -22.50
C MET A 137 -3.80 7.26 -23.39
#